data_AF-A0A1G5DC98-F1
#
_entry.id   AF-A0A1G5DC98-F1
#
_cell.length_a   1.000
_cell.length_b   1.000
_cell.length_c   1.000
_cell.angle_alpha   90.00
_cell.angle_beta   90.00
_cell.angle_gamma   90.00
#
_symmetry.space_group_name_H-M   'P 1'
#
loop_
_entity.id
_entity.type
_entity.pdbx_description
1 polymer ?
#
loop_
_entity_poly.entity_id
_entity_poly.type
_entity_poly.pdbx_seq_one_letter_code
_entity_poly.pdbx_strand_id
1 'polypeptide(L)'
;MRNRGYRFIIRDLGFGHGCAVMCINAACINALLKEFGIDPVIFRKLTWEDLAEGLSSDRGRVILEEMRPRNFWQMCDAISLLYTRYYSAEPGMAYKERWFRKYPILVEEDIYEFMLEEGFSQDEALEFTEFCKDHIQDTDKRDLRDMIELYDLPDEMAEVLMDIKLLPTRQRMIEELMAVIVRAVSITRREVNIRESREVY
;
A
#
# COMPACT_ATOMS: atom_id res chain seq x y z
N MET A 1 -3.77 -12.67 -7.02
CA MET A 1 -3.18 -11.32 -6.83
C MET A 1 -3.07 -10.66 -8.20
N ARG A 2 -3.67 -9.49 -8.40
CA ARG A 2 -3.64 -8.72 -9.68
C ARG A 2 -2.19 -8.31 -10.02
N ASN A 3 -1.88 -8.17 -11.31
CA ASN A 3 -0.71 -7.41 -11.77
C ASN A 3 -1.03 -5.91 -11.64
N ARG A 4 -0.95 -5.36 -10.42
CA ARG A 4 -1.01 -3.90 -10.22
C ARG A 4 0.28 -3.29 -10.75
N GLY A 5 0.18 -2.35 -11.69
CA GLY A 5 1.19 -1.31 -11.88
C GLY A 5 0.56 -0.03 -11.36
N TYR A 6 1.04 0.51 -10.24
CA TYR A 6 0.39 1.68 -9.65
C TYR A 6 0.52 2.89 -10.58
N ARG A 7 -0.61 3.57 -10.77
CA ARG A 7 -0.72 4.90 -11.36
C ARG A 7 -0.59 5.90 -10.22
N PHE A 8 0.57 6.53 -10.05
CA PHE A 8 0.77 7.57 -9.03
C PHE A 8 -0.01 8.80 -9.41
N ILE A 9 -0.60 9.49 -8.46
CA ILE A 9 -0.94 10.90 -8.63
C ILE A 9 0.10 11.65 -7.79
N ILE A 10 1.11 12.22 -8.44
CA ILE A 10 2.04 13.09 -7.71
C ILE A 10 1.36 14.45 -7.57
N ARG A 11 1.04 14.85 -6.33
CA ARG A 11 0.75 16.25 -6.04
C ARG A 11 2.06 17.03 -5.85
N ASP A 12 2.20 17.97 -6.78
CA ASP A 12 2.86 19.27 -6.70
C ASP A 12 4.37 19.39 -7.05
N LEU A 13 4.61 19.77 -8.31
CA LEU A 13 5.80 20.52 -8.76
C LEU A 13 5.39 21.92 -9.29
N GLY A 14 4.35 22.55 -8.75
CA GLY A 14 4.04 23.95 -9.01
C GLY A 14 3.24 24.22 -10.29
N PHE A 15 2.19 23.44 -10.57
CA PHE A 15 1.21 23.77 -11.60
C PHE A 15 -0.18 23.90 -11.00
N GLY A 16 -0.78 25.08 -11.16
CA GLY A 16 -2.05 25.47 -10.56
C GLY A 16 -3.27 24.63 -10.94
N HIS A 17 -3.19 23.78 -11.96
CA HIS A 17 -4.21 22.77 -12.31
C HIS A 17 -3.54 21.64 -13.10
N GLY A 18 -3.35 20.46 -12.51
CA GLY A 18 -2.85 19.28 -13.23
C GLY A 18 -2.52 18.08 -12.34
N CYS A 19 -3.39 17.08 -12.32
CA CYS A 19 -3.05 15.74 -11.81
C CYS A 19 -2.12 15.04 -12.82
N ALA A 20 -0.83 14.90 -12.49
CA ALA A 20 0.06 14.06 -13.28
C ALA A 20 -0.01 12.61 -12.77
N VAL A 21 -0.64 11.75 -13.58
CA VAL A 21 -0.66 10.32 -13.32
C VAL A 21 0.70 9.71 -13.71
N MET A 22 1.59 9.45 -12.75
CA MET A 22 2.88 8.79 -12.98
C MET A 22 2.76 7.26 -12.83
N CYS A 23 2.78 6.51 -13.93
CA CYS A 23 2.98 5.07 -13.83
C CYS A 23 4.38 4.78 -13.27
N ILE A 24 4.50 4.26 -12.03
CA ILE A 24 5.81 3.79 -11.57
C ILE A 24 6.11 2.48 -12.29
N ASN A 25 7.25 2.48 -12.98
CA ASN A 25 7.79 1.32 -13.64
C ASN A 25 9.06 0.85 -12.92
N ALA A 26 9.68 -0.22 -13.44
CA ALA A 26 10.89 -0.77 -12.86
C ALA A 26 12.05 0.24 -12.78
N ALA A 27 12.13 1.23 -13.68
CA ALA A 27 13.17 2.25 -13.63
C ALA A 27 12.98 3.20 -12.44
N CYS A 28 11.75 3.62 -12.18
CA CYS A 28 11.39 4.43 -11.02
C CYS A 28 11.67 3.68 -9.70
N ILE A 29 11.33 2.38 -9.62
CA ILE A 29 11.63 1.55 -8.45
C ILE A 29 13.15 1.45 -8.25
N ASN A 30 13.92 1.21 -9.31
CA ASN A 30 15.38 1.14 -9.21
C ASN A 30 16.00 2.47 -8.77
N ALA A 31 15.45 3.61 -9.21
CA ALA A 31 15.90 4.93 -8.77
C ALA A 31 15.62 5.12 -7.28
N LEU A 32 14.40 4.83 -6.83
CA LEU A 32 14.00 4.87 -5.43
C LEU A 32 14.90 3.99 -4.55
N LEU A 33 15.14 2.73 -4.95
CA LEU A 33 16.03 1.83 -4.21
C LEU A 33 17.44 2.43 -4.03
N LYS A 34 17.99 3.02 -5.10
CA LYS A 34 19.32 3.66 -5.06
C LYS A 34 19.35 4.89 -4.15
N GLU A 35 18.29 5.70 -4.13
CA GLU A 35 18.18 6.85 -3.22
C GLU A 35 18.27 6.43 -1.75
N PHE A 36 17.73 5.25 -1.42
CA PHE A 36 17.83 4.63 -0.09
C PHE A 36 19.11 3.78 0.10
N GLY A 37 20.08 3.88 -0.81
CA GLY A 37 21.36 3.17 -0.72
C GLY A 37 21.28 1.66 -0.97
N ILE A 38 20.19 1.18 -1.57
CA ILE A 38 19.97 -0.23 -1.88
C ILE A 38 20.34 -0.50 -3.34
N ASP A 39 21.23 -1.46 -3.56
CA ASP A 39 21.51 -1.97 -4.90
C ASP A 39 20.27 -2.75 -5.41
N PRO A 40 19.69 -2.38 -6.56
CA PRO A 40 18.57 -3.12 -7.15
C PRO A 40 18.84 -4.61 -7.37
N VAL A 41 20.10 -5.02 -7.58
CA VAL A 41 20.47 -6.44 -7.71
C VAL A 41 20.28 -7.18 -6.39
N ILE A 42 20.58 -6.54 -5.27
CA ILE A 42 20.37 -7.10 -3.93
C ILE A 42 18.87 -7.18 -3.64
N PHE A 43 18.12 -6.11 -3.91
CA PHE A 43 16.66 -6.10 -3.74
C PHE A 43 15.99 -7.27 -4.47
N ARG A 44 16.39 -7.55 -5.71
CA ARG A 44 15.83 -8.67 -6.52
C ARG A 44 16.08 -10.06 -5.92
N LYS A 45 17.03 -10.18 -5.00
CA LYS A 45 17.32 -11.44 -4.29
C LYS A 45 16.55 -11.58 -2.98
N LEU A 46 15.91 -10.51 -2.51
CA LEU A 46 15.12 -10.58 -1.29
C LEU A 46 13.89 -11.45 -1.50
N THR A 47 13.68 -12.32 -0.53
CA THR A 47 12.51 -13.17 -0.38
C THR A 47 11.50 -12.51 0.54
N TRP A 48 10.29 -13.08 0.63
CA TRP A 48 9.32 -12.57 1.60
C TRP A 48 9.76 -12.88 3.04
N GLU A 49 10.52 -13.97 3.23
CA GLU A 49 11.13 -14.35 4.50
C GLU A 49 12.12 -13.27 4.98
N ASP A 50 12.99 -12.77 4.10
CA ASP A 50 13.94 -11.68 4.42
C ASP A 50 13.19 -10.41 4.88
N LEU A 51 12.07 -10.09 4.23
CA LEU A 51 11.24 -8.95 4.60
C LEU A 51 10.55 -9.15 5.94
N ALA A 52 10.11 -10.37 6.24
CA ALA A 52 9.50 -10.72 7.52
C ALA A 52 10.49 -10.61 8.67
N GLU A 53 11.75 -10.98 8.46
CA GLU A 53 12.83 -10.74 9.42
C GLU A 53 13.10 -9.25 9.64
N GLY A 54 12.96 -8.44 8.58
CA GLY A 54 13.05 -6.98 8.64
C GLY A 54 11.90 -6.29 9.41
N LEU A 55 10.84 -7.03 9.76
CA LEU A 55 9.74 -6.55 10.59
C LEU A 55 9.97 -6.85 12.07
N SER A 56 9.66 -5.86 12.91
CA SER A 56 9.70 -5.97 14.36
C SER A 56 8.41 -6.50 14.98
N SER A 57 7.32 -6.61 14.21
CA SER A 57 6.02 -7.05 14.70
C SER A 57 5.69 -8.46 14.22
N ASP A 58 5.25 -9.33 15.14
CA ASP A 58 4.83 -10.70 14.81
C ASP A 58 3.63 -10.72 13.88
N ARG A 59 2.70 -9.78 14.05
CA ARG A 59 1.59 -9.57 13.13
C ARG A 59 2.06 -9.34 11.69
N GLY A 60 3.07 -8.50 11.49
CA GLY A 60 3.60 -8.24 10.16
C GLY A 60 4.26 -9.44 9.51
N ARG A 61 4.90 -10.29 10.30
CA ARG A 61 5.45 -11.56 9.84
C ARG A 61 4.36 -12.50 9.33
N VAL A 62 3.25 -12.61 10.07
CA VAL A 62 2.09 -13.41 9.66
C VAL A 62 1.52 -12.91 8.33
N ILE A 63 1.30 -11.59 8.18
CA ILE A 63 0.78 -11.03 6.92
C ILE A 63 1.72 -11.34 5.74
N LEU A 64 3.03 -11.16 5.91
CA LEU A 64 4.00 -11.47 4.85
C LEU A 64 4.05 -12.96 4.52
N GLU A 65 3.97 -13.84 5.52
CA GLU A 65 3.95 -15.29 5.34
C GLU A 65 2.70 -15.77 4.60
N GLU A 66 1.55 -15.17 4.90
CA GLU A 66 0.29 -15.52 4.25
C GLU A 66 0.21 -14.96 2.82
N MET A 67 0.71 -13.75 2.57
CA MET A 67 0.67 -13.12 1.24
C MET A 67 1.79 -13.58 0.31
N ARG A 68 2.97 -13.90 0.84
CA ARG A 68 4.19 -14.28 0.09
C ARG A 68 4.46 -13.37 -1.11
N PRO A 69 4.60 -12.05 -0.90
CA PRO A 69 4.72 -11.09 -1.99
C PRO A 69 5.97 -11.36 -2.84
N ARG A 70 5.80 -11.33 -4.17
CA ARG A 70 6.87 -11.68 -5.14
C ARG A 70 7.45 -10.49 -5.89
N ASN A 71 6.81 -9.35 -5.79
CA ASN A 71 7.23 -8.13 -6.46
C ASN A 71 6.98 -6.93 -5.55
N PHE A 72 7.62 -5.80 -5.89
CA PHE A 72 7.53 -4.56 -5.11
C PHE A 72 6.08 -4.16 -4.80
N TRP A 73 5.15 -4.38 -5.73
CA TRP A 73 3.74 -4.01 -5.56
C TRP A 73 2.98 -4.91 -4.60
N GLN A 74 3.22 -6.21 -4.65
CA GLN A 74 2.67 -7.12 -3.66
C GLN A 74 3.26 -6.85 -2.27
N MET A 75 4.52 -6.39 -2.22
CA MET A 75 5.15 -5.96 -0.96
C MET A 75 4.47 -4.69 -0.45
N CYS A 76 4.18 -3.72 -1.32
CA CYS A 76 3.36 -2.54 -0.98
C CYS A 76 2.01 -2.93 -0.39
N ASP A 77 1.25 -3.81 -1.06
CA ASP A 77 -0.06 -4.28 -0.57
C ASP A 77 0.06 -4.92 0.83
N ALA A 78 1.08 -5.74 1.06
CA ALA A 78 1.32 -6.38 2.36
C ALA A 78 1.68 -5.37 3.46
N ILE A 79 2.49 -4.36 3.12
CA ILE A 79 2.82 -3.28 4.05
C ILE A 79 1.60 -2.41 4.33
N SER A 80 0.76 -2.10 3.35
CA SER A 80 -0.51 -1.39 3.59
C SER A 80 -1.37 -2.10 4.62
N LEU A 81 -1.54 -3.42 4.50
CA LEU A 81 -2.36 -4.23 5.42
C LEU A 81 -1.88 -4.21 6.89
N LEU A 82 -0.64 -3.81 7.15
CA LEU A 82 -0.17 -3.57 8.52
C LEU A 82 -0.86 -2.36 9.15
N TYR A 83 -1.10 -1.33 8.34
CA TYR A 83 -1.54 0.00 8.76
C TYR A 83 -3.03 0.21 8.54
N THR A 84 -3.58 -0.30 7.44
CA THR A 84 -5.01 -0.22 7.14
C THR A 84 -5.82 -0.94 8.21
N ARG A 85 -6.88 -0.29 8.69
CA ARG A 85 -7.78 -0.84 9.71
C ARG A 85 -9.21 -0.75 9.23
N TYR A 86 -9.97 -1.80 9.52
CA TYR A 86 -11.39 -1.91 9.24
C TYR A 86 -12.15 -2.23 10.54
N TYR A 87 -13.44 -1.94 10.64
CA TYR A 87 -14.26 -2.32 11.81
C TYR A 87 -14.62 -3.79 11.80
N SER A 88 -14.95 -4.34 10.62
CA SER A 88 -15.43 -5.71 10.46
C SER A 88 -14.34 -6.77 10.53
N ALA A 89 -13.08 -6.37 10.27
CA ALA A 89 -11.96 -7.30 10.16
C ALA A 89 -10.88 -6.99 11.18
N GLU A 90 -10.34 -8.06 11.80
CA GLU A 90 -9.14 -7.92 12.60
C GLU A 90 -7.98 -7.36 11.78
N PRO A 91 -7.06 -6.61 12.41
CA PRO A 91 -5.96 -6.00 11.70
C PRO A 91 -5.14 -7.04 10.90
N GLY A 92 -5.12 -6.91 9.58
CA GLY A 92 -4.40 -7.82 8.68
C GLY A 92 -5.22 -9.00 8.16
N MET A 93 -6.47 -9.18 8.59
CA MET A 93 -7.36 -10.25 8.11
C MET A 93 -8.28 -9.81 6.96
N ALA A 94 -8.34 -8.51 6.66
CA ALA A 94 -9.20 -7.94 5.63
C ALA A 94 -9.05 -8.63 4.26
N TYR A 95 -7.85 -9.08 3.90
CA TYR A 95 -7.62 -9.76 2.63
C TYR A 95 -8.30 -11.14 2.51
N LYS A 96 -8.74 -11.72 3.63
CA LYS A 96 -9.54 -12.96 3.67
C LYS A 96 -11.03 -12.70 3.43
N GLU A 97 -11.48 -11.45 3.60
CA GLU A 97 -12.88 -11.06 3.44
C GLU A 97 -13.34 -11.09 1.97
N ARG A 98 -14.64 -11.33 1.76
CA ARG A 98 -15.21 -11.43 0.42
C ARG A 98 -15.21 -10.09 -0.30
N TRP A 99 -15.61 -9.01 0.38
CA TRP A 99 -15.67 -7.65 -0.17
C TRP A 99 -14.30 -7.16 -0.63
N PHE A 100 -13.24 -7.53 0.09
CA PHE A 100 -11.87 -7.13 -0.21
C PHE A 100 -11.40 -7.68 -1.56
N ARG A 101 -11.94 -8.81 -2.02
CA ARG A 101 -11.58 -9.37 -3.35
C ARG A 101 -12.06 -8.50 -4.50
N LYS A 102 -13.11 -7.71 -4.28
CA LYS A 102 -13.71 -6.84 -5.31
C LYS A 102 -13.15 -5.42 -5.21
N TYR A 103 -13.15 -4.84 -4.00
CA TYR A 103 -12.63 -3.49 -3.74
C TYR A 103 -11.53 -3.51 -2.66
N PRO A 104 -10.31 -3.97 -3.00
CA PRO A 104 -9.17 -3.94 -2.08
C PRO A 104 -8.63 -2.50 -1.95
N ILE A 105 -9.32 -1.69 -1.14
CA ILE A 105 -8.92 -0.32 -0.79
C ILE A 105 -7.86 -0.38 0.31
N LEU A 106 -6.59 -0.31 -0.08
CA LEU A 106 -5.43 -0.46 0.80
C LEU A 106 -4.76 0.87 1.13
N VAL A 107 -4.92 1.87 0.27
CA VAL A 107 -4.45 3.24 0.46
C VAL A 107 -5.51 4.23 0.01
N GLU A 108 -5.38 5.50 0.42
CA GLU A 108 -6.33 6.57 0.09
C GLU A 108 -6.54 6.71 -1.42
N GLU A 109 -5.47 6.57 -2.19
CA GLU A 109 -5.47 6.71 -3.64
C GLU A 109 -6.20 5.56 -4.35
N ASP A 110 -6.46 4.44 -3.68
CA ASP A 110 -7.24 3.34 -4.27
C ASP A 110 -8.71 3.76 -4.46
N ILE A 111 -9.24 4.66 -3.62
CA ILE A 111 -10.61 5.20 -3.76
C ILE A 111 -10.75 5.88 -5.12
N TYR A 112 -9.80 6.78 -5.44
CA TYR A 112 -9.75 7.46 -6.73
C TYR A 112 -9.70 6.47 -7.90
N GLU A 113 -8.81 5.48 -7.82
CA GLU A 113 -8.66 4.48 -8.87
C GLU A 113 -9.95 3.67 -9.09
N PHE A 114 -10.63 3.26 -8.01
CA PHE A 114 -11.89 2.52 -8.12
C PHE A 114 -13.02 3.38 -8.66
N MET A 115 -13.12 4.65 -8.26
CA MET A 115 -14.12 5.55 -8.87
C MET A 115 -13.92 5.70 -10.38
N LEU A 116 -12.66 5.82 -10.85
CA LEU A 116 -12.41 5.82 -12.28
C LEU A 116 -12.76 4.47 -12.95
N GLU A 117 -12.51 3.34 -12.29
CA GLU A 117 -12.88 2.01 -12.79
C GLU A 117 -14.42 1.86 -12.93
N GLU A 118 -15.19 2.49 -12.04
CA GLU A 118 -16.66 2.50 -12.06
C GLU A 118 -17.26 3.54 -13.03
N GLY A 119 -16.42 4.35 -13.70
CA GLY A 119 -16.85 5.26 -14.75
C GLY A 119 -17.13 6.70 -14.32
N PHE A 120 -16.77 7.07 -13.08
CA PHE A 120 -16.84 8.45 -12.61
C PHE A 120 -15.83 9.34 -13.34
N SER A 121 -16.12 10.64 -13.44
CA SER A 121 -15.18 11.61 -13.98
C SER A 121 -13.98 11.83 -13.05
N GLN A 122 -12.89 12.39 -13.59
CA GLN A 122 -11.69 12.68 -12.79
C GLN A 122 -11.96 13.70 -11.68
N ASP A 123 -12.84 14.67 -11.91
CA ASP A 123 -13.18 15.71 -10.94
C ASP A 123 -14.00 15.12 -9.80
N GLU A 124 -15.02 14.31 -10.11
CA GLU A 124 -15.83 13.58 -9.11
C GLU A 124 -14.97 12.63 -8.27
N ALA A 125 -14.11 11.86 -8.92
CA ALA A 125 -13.21 10.93 -8.24
C ALA A 125 -12.24 11.66 -7.30
N LEU A 126 -11.72 12.82 -7.73
CA LEU A 126 -10.81 13.62 -6.92
C LEU A 126 -11.53 14.25 -5.73
N GLU A 127 -12.69 14.86 -5.95
CA GLU A 127 -13.50 15.49 -4.92
C GLU A 127 -13.86 14.48 -3.82
N PHE A 128 -14.38 13.32 -4.21
CA PHE A 128 -14.77 12.29 -3.25
C PHE A 128 -13.57 11.69 -2.51
N THR A 129 -12.44 11.50 -3.19
CA THR A 129 -11.21 11.01 -2.54
C THR A 129 -10.70 12.00 -1.49
N GLU A 130 -10.68 13.30 -1.81
CA GLU A 130 -10.30 14.34 -0.85
C GLU A 130 -11.29 14.41 0.33
N PHE A 131 -12.59 14.30 0.05
CA PHE A 131 -13.60 14.23 1.11
C PHE A 131 -13.34 13.05 2.05
N CYS A 132 -13.07 11.85 1.51
CA CYS A 132 -12.79 10.66 2.30
C CYS A 132 -11.58 10.83 3.21
N LYS A 133 -10.52 11.52 2.77
CA LYS A 133 -9.31 11.74 3.61
C LYS A 133 -9.62 12.47 4.90
N ASP A 134 -10.53 13.45 4.82
CA ASP A 134 -10.90 14.29 5.95
C ASP A 134 -11.98 13.65 6.84
N HIS A 135 -12.79 12.72 6.30
CA HIS A 135 -14.02 12.23 6.94
C HIS A 135 -14.09 10.69 7.11
N ILE A 136 -12.96 9.98 7.04
CA ILE A 136 -12.95 8.51 7.21
C ILE A 136 -13.13 8.06 8.68
N GLN A 137 -13.02 8.99 9.63
CA GLN A 137 -13.11 8.71 11.06
C GLN A 137 -14.54 8.45 11.53
N ASP A 138 -14.70 7.80 12.70
CA ASP A 138 -16.00 7.46 13.29
C ASP A 138 -16.93 8.66 13.45
N THR A 139 -16.38 9.83 13.78
CA THR A 139 -17.14 11.05 14.02
C THR A 139 -17.87 11.56 12.78
N ASP A 140 -17.36 11.20 11.60
CA ASP A 140 -17.76 11.80 10.33
C ASP A 140 -18.52 10.80 9.45
N LYS A 141 -18.82 9.60 9.98
CA LYS A 141 -19.50 8.52 9.23
C LYS A 141 -20.88 8.88 8.70
N ARG A 142 -21.55 9.85 9.33
CA ARG A 142 -22.82 10.36 8.81
C ARG A 142 -22.60 11.15 7.52
N ASP A 143 -21.65 12.08 7.52
CA ASP A 143 -21.36 12.91 6.36
C ASP A 143 -20.77 12.07 5.21
N LEU A 144 -19.95 11.06 5.55
CA LEU A 144 -19.48 10.07 4.59
C LEU A 144 -20.63 9.29 3.93
N ARG A 145 -21.65 8.89 4.70
CA ARG A 145 -22.82 8.22 4.13
C ARG A 145 -23.59 9.12 3.18
N ASP A 146 -23.83 10.37 3.58
CA ASP A 146 -24.55 11.35 2.75
C ASP A 146 -23.80 11.59 1.42
N MET A 147 -22.46 11.63 1.45
CA MET A 147 -21.64 11.71 0.23
C MET A 147 -21.69 10.43 -0.61
N ILE A 148 -21.62 9.25 0.00
CA ILE A 148 -21.74 7.98 -0.73
C ILE A 148 -23.07 7.90 -1.49
N GLU A 149 -24.18 8.33 -0.86
CA GLU A 149 -25.50 8.38 -1.48
C GLU A 149 -25.57 9.42 -2.60
N LEU A 150 -24.92 10.58 -2.43
CA LEU A 150 -24.88 11.63 -3.46
C LEU A 150 -24.21 11.17 -4.76
N TYR A 151 -23.13 10.39 -4.66
CA TYR A 151 -22.40 9.87 -5.81
C TYR A 151 -22.93 8.52 -6.31
N ASP A 152 -23.98 7.95 -5.69
CA ASP A 152 -24.57 6.65 -6.08
C ASP A 152 -23.50 5.54 -6.22
N LEU A 153 -22.61 5.43 -5.23
CA LEU A 153 -21.52 4.45 -5.29
C LEU A 153 -22.04 3.01 -5.23
N PRO A 154 -21.39 2.05 -5.90
CA PRO A 154 -21.75 0.64 -5.80
C PRO A 154 -21.79 0.16 -4.35
N ASP A 155 -22.83 -0.60 -3.99
CA ASP A 155 -23.07 -1.09 -2.62
C ASP A 155 -21.82 -1.71 -1.97
N GLU A 156 -21.10 -2.54 -2.73
CA GLU A 156 -19.90 -3.22 -2.22
C GLU A 156 -18.74 -2.26 -1.98
N MET A 157 -18.62 -1.16 -2.74
CA MET A 157 -17.61 -0.12 -2.49
C MET A 157 -18.03 0.74 -1.29
N ALA A 158 -19.31 1.10 -1.20
CA ALA A 158 -19.88 1.81 -0.07
C ALA A 158 -19.67 1.06 1.26
N GLU A 159 -19.91 -0.26 1.27
CA GLU A 159 -19.65 -1.13 2.42
C GLU A 159 -18.20 -1.01 2.91
N VAL A 160 -17.22 -1.09 1.99
CA VAL A 160 -15.81 -0.99 2.35
C VAL A 160 -15.46 0.40 2.90
N LEU A 161 -15.92 1.47 2.24
CA LEU A 161 -15.66 2.85 2.67
C LEU A 161 -16.23 3.13 4.07
N MET A 162 -17.43 2.62 4.34
CA MET A 162 -18.04 2.73 5.65
C MET A 162 -17.32 1.89 6.71
N ASP A 163 -16.71 0.78 6.32
CA ASP A 163 -15.96 -0.11 7.21
C ASP A 163 -14.52 0.33 7.51
N ILE A 164 -13.93 1.24 6.71
CA ILE A 164 -12.57 1.74 6.95
C ILE A 164 -12.51 2.58 8.24
N LYS A 165 -11.54 2.28 9.08
CA LYS A 165 -11.19 3.03 10.30
C LYS A 165 -9.92 3.85 10.16
N LEU A 166 -8.97 3.36 9.37
CA LEU A 166 -7.70 4.02 9.11
C LEU A 166 -7.19 3.58 7.75
N LEU A 167 -6.74 4.55 6.94
CA LEU A 167 -6.19 4.33 5.62
C LEU A 167 -4.90 5.15 5.48
N PRO A 168 -3.76 4.54 5.10
CA PRO A 168 -2.53 5.29 4.86
C PRO A 168 -2.51 5.89 3.45
N THR A 169 -1.74 6.96 3.27
CA THR A 169 -1.33 7.41 1.94
C THR A 169 -0.38 6.39 1.31
N ARG A 170 -0.37 6.34 -0.02
CA ARG A 170 0.58 5.52 -0.77
C ARG A 170 2.03 5.92 -0.51
N GLN A 171 2.31 7.22 -0.36
CA GLN A 171 3.63 7.71 0.00
C GLN A 171 4.11 7.11 1.32
N ARG A 172 3.30 7.19 2.38
CA ARG A 172 3.64 6.65 3.69
C ARG A 172 3.88 5.15 3.63
N MET A 173 3.05 4.42 2.89
CA MET A 173 3.25 2.99 2.66
C MET A 173 4.61 2.70 2.01
N ILE A 174 5.01 3.48 1.00
CA ILE A 174 6.29 3.27 0.31
C ILE A 174 7.47 3.56 1.23
N GLU A 175 7.41 4.64 2.01
CA GLU A 175 8.44 4.97 3.00
C GLU A 175 8.63 3.84 4.02
N GLU A 176 7.53 3.27 4.50
CA GLU A 176 7.53 2.12 5.41
C GLU A 176 8.10 0.85 4.76
N LEU A 177 7.70 0.54 3.53
CA LEU A 177 8.26 -0.56 2.77
C LEU A 177 9.78 -0.39 2.60
N MET A 178 10.23 0.80 2.22
CA MET A 178 11.64 1.10 2.06
C MET A 178 12.41 0.93 3.37
N ALA A 179 11.86 1.36 4.50
CA ALA A 179 12.46 1.13 5.82
C ALA A 179 12.60 -0.37 6.15
N VAL A 180 11.61 -1.20 5.80
CA VAL A 180 11.68 -2.66 5.95
C VAL A 180 12.75 -3.25 5.05
N ILE A 181 12.82 -2.86 3.77
CA ILE A 181 13.82 -3.35 2.82
C ILE A 181 15.24 -3.02 3.31
N VAL A 182 15.48 -1.80 3.80
CA VAL A 182 16.79 -1.40 4.35
C VAL A 182 17.20 -2.30 5.51
N ARG A 183 16.26 -2.61 6.43
CA ARG A 183 16.50 -3.53 7.55
C ARG A 183 16.80 -4.94 7.06
N ALA A 184 15.98 -5.48 6.16
CA ALA A 184 16.15 -6.81 5.58
C ALA A 184 17.54 -6.96 4.93
N VAL A 185 17.92 -6.03 4.04
CA VAL A 185 19.25 -6.05 3.39
C VAL A 185 20.39 -5.99 4.41
N SER A 186 20.23 -5.23 5.48
CA SER A 186 21.24 -5.12 6.54
C SER A 186 21.41 -6.43 7.31
N ILE A 187 20.31 -7.16 7.55
CA ILE A 187 20.32 -8.48 8.19
C ILE A 187 21.01 -9.49 7.27
N THR A 188 20.56 -9.62 6.02
CA THR A 188 21.13 -10.57 5.05
C THR A 188 22.64 -10.36 4.87
N ARG A 189 23.12 -9.11 4.78
CA ARG A 189 24.56 -8.80 4.68
C ARG A 189 25.35 -9.27 5.91
N ARG A 190 24.79 -9.13 7.12
CA ARG A 190 25.43 -9.61 8.34
C ARG A 190 25.55 -11.12 8.36
N GLU A 191 24.52 -11.83 7.92
CA GLU A 191 24.56 -13.30 7.85
C GLU A 191 25.61 -13.81 6.87
N VAL A 192 25.73 -13.19 5.69
CA VAL A 192 26.78 -13.52 4.70
C VAL A 192 28.16 -13.35 5.33
N ASN A 193 28.41 -12.21 5.98
CA ASN A 193 29.69 -11.95 6.64
C ASN A 193 29.97 -12.97 7.77
N ILE A 194 28.96 -13.37 8.55
CA ILE A 194 29.12 -14.37 9.62
C ILE A 194 29.44 -15.76 9.05
N ARG A 195 28.80 -16.16 7.94
CA ARG A 195 29.07 -17.44 7.26
C ARG A 195 30.48 -17.47 6.69
N GLU A 196 30.88 -16.43 5.95
CA GLU A 196 32.25 -16.31 5.44
C GLU A 196 33.28 -16.32 6.58
N SER A 197 32.97 -15.71 7.72
CA SER A 197 33.86 -15.72 8.90
C SER A 197 33.99 -17.10 9.56
N ARG A 198 32.97 -17.97 9.43
CA ARG A 198 32.97 -19.32 10.02
C ARG A 198 33.66 -20.35 9.13
N GLU A 199 33.71 -20.13 7.82
CA GLU A 199 34.40 -21.03 6.87
C GLU A 199 35.93 -20.84 6.86
N VAL A 200 36.43 -19.77 7.50
CA VAL A 200 37.87 -19.46 7.60
C VAL A 200 38.54 -20.07 8.85
N TYR A 201 37.79 -20.79 9.70
CA TYR A 201 38.30 -21.46 10.90
C TYR A 201 38.22 -22.99 10.83
#